data_AF-R7C3D1-F1
#
_entry.id   AF-R7C3D1-F1
#
_cell.length_a   1.000
_cell.length_b   1.000
_cell.length_c   1.000
_cell.angle_alpha   90.00
_cell.angle_beta   90.00
_cell.angle_gamma   90.00
#
_symmetry.space_group_name_H-M   'P 1'
#
loop_
_entity.id
_entity.type
_entity.pdbx_description
1 polymer ?
#
loop_
_entity_poly.entity_id
_entity_poly.type
_entity_poly.pdbx_seq_one_letter_code
_entity_poly.pdbx_strand_id
1 'polypeptide(L)'
;MRRDLVVQVIVDYGDFWENFATAYEAESFINANIDELDLPLSVWLEDMRGNKKWDYNVVDDGSGTFHLVDRPIEKGLRRLIRNPSN
;
A
#
# COMPACT_ATOMS: atom_id res chain seq x y z
N MET A 1 13.98 2.50 -22.43
CA MET A 1 12.84 1.76 -21.85
C MET A 1 13.36 0.64 -20.99
N ARG A 2 13.03 0.67 -19.69
CA ARG A 2 13.36 -0.38 -18.72
C ARG A 2 12.40 -1.55 -19.01
N ARG A 3 12.88 -2.80 -19.07
CA ARG A 3 12.06 -4.03 -19.27
C ARG A 3 10.77 -3.95 -18.43
N ASP A 4 9.62 -4.15 -19.07
CA ASP A 4 8.28 -4.08 -18.47
C ASP A 4 8.20 -4.91 -17.18
N LEU A 5 8.34 -4.25 -16.04
CA LEU A 5 8.05 -4.86 -14.76
C LEU A 5 6.53 -4.84 -14.62
N VAL A 6 5.89 -5.99 -14.84
CA VAL A 6 4.47 -6.16 -14.55
C VAL A 6 4.31 -6.14 -13.03
N VAL A 7 3.45 -5.23 -12.56
CA VAL A 7 3.17 -5.00 -11.14
C VAL A 7 1.67 -5.09 -10.90
N GLN A 8 1.31 -5.32 -9.64
CA GLN A 8 -0.06 -5.29 -9.16
C GLN A 8 -0.13 -4.57 -7.82
N VAL A 9 -1.28 -3.96 -7.54
CA VAL A 9 -1.61 -3.37 -6.24
C VAL A 9 -2.42 -4.38 -5.46
N ILE A 10 -1.96 -4.73 -4.26
CA ILE A 10 -2.66 -5.60 -3.34
C ILE A 10 -3.34 -4.76 -2.27
N VAL A 11 -4.61 -5.04 -2.03
CA VAL A 11 -5.40 -4.49 -0.93
C VAL A 11 -5.73 -5.65 0.02
N ASP A 12 -5.27 -5.56 1.26
CA ASP A 12 -5.39 -6.62 2.26
C ASP A 12 -6.31 -6.20 3.40
N TYR A 13 -7.38 -6.97 3.61
CA TYR A 13 -8.35 -6.81 4.70
C TYR A 13 -8.10 -7.81 5.85
N GLY A 14 -7.04 -8.62 5.78
CA GLY A 14 -6.65 -9.62 6.78
C GLY A 14 -7.29 -10.98 6.55
N ASP A 15 -8.59 -11.03 6.27
CA ASP A 15 -9.32 -12.28 5.96
C ASP A 15 -9.22 -12.65 4.48
N PHE A 16 -9.15 -11.64 3.62
CA PHE A 16 -8.96 -11.80 2.18
C PHE A 16 -8.14 -10.63 1.63
N TRP A 17 -7.67 -10.80 0.41
CA TRP A 17 -7.00 -9.76 -0.35
C TRP A 17 -7.59 -9.67 -1.76
N GLU A 18 -7.48 -8.48 -2.35
CA GLU A 18 -7.82 -8.20 -3.75
C GLU A 18 -6.60 -7.65 -4.48
N ASN A 19 -6.51 -7.94 -5.78
CA ASN A 19 -5.40 -7.50 -6.63
C ASN A 19 -5.89 -6.66 -7.82
N PHE A 20 -5.24 -5.52 -8.02
CA PHE A 20 -5.61 -4.55 -9.06
C PHE A 20 -4.42 -4.24 -9.97
N ALA A 21 -4.70 -3.87 -11.22
CA ALA A 21 -3.65 -3.49 -12.16
C ALA A 21 -3.09 -2.10 -11.84
N THR A 22 -3.90 -1.22 -11.24
CA THR A 22 -3.53 0.16 -10.92
C THR A 22 -3.96 0.59 -9.52
N ALA A 23 -3.28 1.61 -8.96
CA ALA A 23 -3.68 2.21 -7.69
C ALA A 23 -5.05 2.89 -7.77
N TYR A 24 -5.41 3.45 -8.94
CA TYR A 24 -6.72 4.05 -9.15
C TYR A 24 -7.86 3.03 -9.05
N GLU A 25 -7.69 1.83 -9.60
CA GLU A 25 -8.67 0.75 -9.47
C GLU A 25 -8.81 0.28 -8.01
N ALA A 26 -7.69 0.12 -7.30
CA ALA A 26 -7.70 -0.22 -5.88
C ALA A 26 -8.40 0.85 -5.04
N GLU A 27 -8.12 2.13 -5.29
CA GLU A 27 -8.76 3.27 -4.63
C GLU A 27 -10.27 3.31 -4.88
N SER A 28 -10.68 3.12 -6.13
CA SER A 28 -12.10 3.04 -6.50
C SER A 28 -12.81 1.89 -5.78
N PHE A 29 -12.16 0.73 -5.69
CA PHE A 29 -12.71 -0.42 -4.95
C PHE A 29 -12.86 -0.13 -3.46
N ILE A 30 -11.85 0.45 -2.81
CA ILE A 30 -11.91 0.80 -1.39
C ILE A 30 -13.08 1.75 -1.12
N ASN A 31 -13.19 2.84 -1.89
CA ASN A 31 -14.26 3.82 -1.70
C ASN A 31 -15.65 3.23 -1.98
N ALA A 32 -15.77 2.34 -2.97
CA ALA A 32 -17.05 1.72 -3.32
C ALA A 32 -17.56 0.73 -2.25
N ASN A 33 -16.68 0.19 -1.41
CA ASN A 33 -17.02 -0.86 -0.44
C ASN A 33 -16.72 -0.46 1.02
N ILE A 34 -16.37 0.80 1.28
CA ILE A 34 -15.94 1.27 2.62
C ILE A 34 -17.00 1.00 3.71
N ASP A 35 -18.27 1.12 3.37
CA ASP A 35 -19.38 0.91 4.31
C ASP A 35 -19.56 -0.55 4.71
N GLU A 36 -19.11 -1.50 3.87
CA GLU A 36 -19.25 -2.95 4.09
C GLU A 36 -17.97 -3.58 4.62
N LEU A 37 -16.81 -3.16 4.11
CA LEU A 37 -15.52 -3.80 4.35
C LEU A 37 -14.61 -3.06 5.34
N ASP A 38 -15.01 -1.86 5.79
CA ASP A 38 -14.14 -0.91 6.49
C ASP A 38 -12.86 -0.58 5.69
N LEU A 39 -11.87 0.06 6.33
CA LEU A 39 -10.58 0.33 5.72
C LEU A 39 -9.71 -0.92 5.64
N PRO A 40 -8.93 -1.10 4.55
CA PRO A 40 -7.98 -2.20 4.47
C PRO A 40 -6.88 -2.04 5.51
N LEU A 41 -6.35 -3.17 6.00
CA LEU A 41 -5.25 -3.22 6.94
C LEU A 41 -3.95 -2.76 6.29
N SER A 42 -3.73 -3.11 5.02
CA SER A 42 -2.57 -2.64 4.27
C SER A 42 -2.81 -2.64 2.77
N VAL A 43 -2.10 -1.76 2.07
CA VAL A 43 -2.12 -1.67 0.61
C VAL A 43 -0.70 -1.54 0.11
N TRP A 44 -0.29 -2.32 -0.90
CA TRP A 44 1.08 -2.29 -1.41
C TRP A 44 1.17 -2.60 -2.90
N LEU A 45 2.25 -2.15 -3.54
CA LEU A 45 2.62 -2.53 -4.89
C LEU A 45 3.59 -3.70 -4.84
N GLU A 46 3.36 -4.75 -5.62
CA GLU A 46 4.30 -5.86 -5.80
C GLU A 46 4.51 -6.22 -7.26
N ASP A 47 5.61 -6.92 -7.56
CA ASP A 47 5.79 -7.55 -8.87
C ASP A 47 5.09 -8.91 -8.96
N MET A 48 4.93 -9.45 -10.17
CA MET A 48 4.31 -10.78 -10.41
C MET A 48 5.03 -11.97 -9.73
N ARG A 49 6.16 -11.73 -9.07
CA ARG A 49 6.87 -12.74 -8.27
C ARG A 49 6.56 -12.61 -6.77
N GLY A 50 5.62 -11.74 -6.39
CA GLY A 50 5.23 -11.45 -5.00
C GLY A 50 6.22 -10.56 -4.24
N ASN A 51 7.14 -9.87 -4.93
CA ASN A 51 8.07 -8.98 -4.23
C ASN A 51 7.45 -7.60 -4.06
N LYS A 52 7.10 -7.27 -2.81
CA LYS A 52 6.68 -5.92 -2.43
C LYS A 52 7.73 -4.87 -2.84
N LYS A 53 7.27 -3.84 -3.56
CA LYS A 53 8.06 -2.72 -4.09
C LYS A 53 7.82 -1.42 -3.32
N TRP A 54 6.59 -1.21 -2.88
CA TRP A 54 6.14 0.04 -2.27
C TRP A 54 4.92 -0.21 -1.40
N ASP A 55 4.72 0.59 -0.35
CA ASP A 55 3.51 0.58 0.47
C ASP A 55 2.67 1.83 0.15
N TYR A 56 1.35 1.73 0.25
CA TYR A 56 0.46 2.88 0.15
C TYR A 56 -0.10 3.20 1.54
N ASN A 57 -0.22 4.49 1.84
CA ASN A 57 -1.09 4.96 2.91
C ASN A 57 -2.49 5.20 2.35
N VAL A 58 -3.51 4.79 3.09
CA VAL A 58 -4.89 5.17 2.80
C VAL A 58 -5.20 6.44 3.60
N VAL A 59 -5.54 7.52 2.91
CA VAL A 59 -5.73 8.84 3.52
C VAL A 59 -7.10 9.39 3.14
N ASP A 60 -7.90 9.80 4.13
CA ASP A 60 -9.15 10.55 3.91
C ASP A 60 -8.82 11.99 3.48
N ASP A 61 -9.43 12.44 2.39
CA ASP A 61 -9.28 13.81 1.88
C ASP A 61 -10.12 14.85 2.63
N GLY A 62 -10.95 14.41 3.59
CA GLY A 62 -11.85 15.24 4.38
C GLY A 62 -13.23 15.43 3.75
N SER A 63 -13.48 14.85 2.57
CA SER A 63 -14.80 14.75 1.94
C SER A 63 -15.46 13.38 2.16
N GLY A 64 -14.75 12.45 2.81
CA GLY A 64 -15.15 11.05 2.91
C GLY A 64 -14.64 10.21 1.73
N THR A 65 -13.73 10.74 0.92
CA THR A 65 -13.05 9.99 -0.14
C THR A 65 -11.64 9.61 0.33
N PHE A 66 -11.31 8.32 0.20
CA PHE A 66 -10.00 7.79 0.56
C PHE A 66 -9.08 7.74 -0.66
N HIS A 67 -7.83 8.15 -0.50
CA HIS A 67 -6.81 8.09 -1.54
C HIS A 67 -5.63 7.21 -1.16
N LEU A 68 -5.04 6.55 -2.16
CA LEU A 68 -3.78 5.81 -2.01
C LEU A 68 -2.59 6.75 -2.26
N VAL A 69 -1.88 7.07 -1.19
CA VAL A 69 -0.70 7.94 -1.23
C VAL A 69 0.56 7.11 -1.10
N ASP A 70 1.53 7.39 -1.96
CA ASP A 70 2.81 6.71 -2.00
C ASP A 70 3.57 6.80 -0.65
N ARG A 71 3.87 5.64 -0.03
CA ARG A 71 4.76 5.51 1.13
C ARG A 71 6.00 4.65 0.83
N PRO A 72 7.22 5.18 1.04
CA PRO A 72 8.42 4.36 0.88
C PRO A 72 8.44 3.22 1.88
N ILE A 73 8.83 2.03 1.42
CA ILE A 73 9.10 0.89 2.32
C ILE A 73 10.19 1.34 3.30
N GLU A 74 9.87 1.39 4.59
CA GLU A 74 10.83 1.66 5.66
C GLU A 74 11.79 0.47 5.80
N LYS A 75 12.79 0.39 4.93
CA LYS A 75 13.92 -0.52 5.13
C LYS A 75 14.81 0.03 6.25
N GLY A 76 14.49 -0.34 7.49
CA GLY A 76 15.48 -0.35 8.56
C GLY A 76 15.41 0.77 9.60
N LEU A 77 14.25 1.05 10.18
CA LEU A 77 14.17 1.62 11.54
C LEU A 77 14.44 0.57 12.64
N ARG A 78 15.07 -0.57 12.30
CA ARG A 78 15.77 -1.42 13.28
C ARG A 78 17.18 -0.86 13.52
N ARG A 79 17.25 0.04 14.50
CA ARG A 79 18.38 0.24 15.43
C ARG A 79 19.69 0.79 14.84
N LEU A 80 19.72 2.10 14.61
CA LEU A 80 20.95 2.90 14.67
C LEU A 80 20.86 3.95 15.78
N ILE A 81 20.60 3.50 17.01
CA ILE A 81 21.07 4.26 18.18
C ILE A 81 22.49 3.78 18.45
N ARG A 82 23.47 4.39 17.78
CA ARG A 82 24.83 4.40 18.32
C ARG A 82 24.89 5.59 19.27
N ASN A 83 24.78 5.36 20.57
CA ASN A 83 25.33 6.29 21.55
C ASN A 83 26.84 6.04 21.60
N PRO A 84 27.71 6.94 21.11
CA PRO A 84 29.02 7.07 21.70
C PRO A 84 28.83 7.81 23.02
N SER A 85 28.96 7.09 24.12
CA SER A 85 29.25 7.70 25.41
C SER A 85 30.50 8.57 25.27
N ASN A 86 30.41 9.83 25.66
CA ASN A 86 31.54 10.68 26.03
C ASN A 86 31.12 11.49 27.26
#